data_AF-A0A562T759-F1
#
_entry.id   AF-A0A562T759-F1
#
_cell.length_a   1.000
_cell.length_b   1.000
_cell.length_c   1.000
_cell.angle_alpha   90.00
_cell.angle_beta   90.00
_cell.angle_gamma   90.00
#
_symmetry.space_group_name_H-M   'P 1'
#
loop_
_entity.id
_entity.type
_entity.pdbx_description
1 polymer ?
#
loop_
_entity_poly.entity_id
_entity_poly.type
_entity_poly.pdbx_seq_one_letter_code
_entity_poly.pdbx_strand_id
1 'polypeptide(L)' 'MRGWKTAVLNGSVLGLMGLGEVLAHLAGVNWHQILPDGIAGLVVVGLGAANLVLRHMTDSPAGWRH' A
#
# COMPACT_ATOMS: atom_id res chain seq x y z
N MET A 1 -5.18 -30.90 1.57
CA MET A 1 -5.30 -29.85 2.62
C MET A 1 -3.96 -29.29 3.16
N ARG A 2 -2.80 -29.94 2.99
CA ARG A 2 -1.49 -29.40 3.46
C ARG A 2 -0.89 -28.29 2.59
N GLY A 3 -1.07 -28.34 1.26
CA GLY A 3 -0.43 -27.40 0.32
C GLY A 3 -0.80 -25.92 0.50
N TRP A 4 -2.05 -25.63 0.90
CA TRP A 4 -2.50 -24.24 1.08
C TRP A 4 -1.80 -23.56 2.27
N LYS A 5 -1.60 -24.28 3.38
CA LYS A 5 -0.91 -23.74 4.58
C LYS A 5 0.53 -23.40 4.26
N THR A 6 1.20 -24.27 3.50
CA THR A 6 2.57 -24.03 3.02
C THR A 6 2.63 -22.84 2.05
N ALA A 7 1.65 -22.71 1.15
CA ALA A 7 1.56 -21.55 0.25
C ALA A 7 1.39 -20.23 1.02
N VAL A 8 0.53 -20.20 2.04
CA VAL A 8 0.35 -19.01 2.90
C VAL A 8 1.64 -18.67 3.64
N LEU A 9 2.29 -19.66 4.26
CA LEU A 9 3.53 -19.43 5.00
C LEU A 9 4.63 -18.91 4.07
N ASN A 10 4.85 -19.55 2.93
CA ASN A 10 5.85 -19.11 1.96
C ASN A 10 5.51 -17.72 1.39
N GLY A 11 4.24 -17.48 1.07
CA GLY A 11 3.76 -16.17 0.62
C GLY A 11 3.99 -15.08 1.66
N SER A 12 3.75 -15.37 2.94
CA SER A 12 4.00 -14.41 4.04
C SER A 12 5.48 -14.11 4.21
N VAL A 13 6.37 -15.10 4.09
CA VAL A 13 7.82 -14.88 4.19
C VAL A 13 8.29 -13.98 3.05
N LEU A 14 7.90 -14.29 1.82
CA LEU A 14 8.22 -13.45 0.65
C LEU A 14 7.63 -12.04 0.79
N GLY A 15 6.39 -11.93 1.28
CA GLY A 15 5.73 -10.66 1.53
C GLY A 15 6.46 -9.82 2.58
N LEU A 16 6.90 -10.43 3.68
CA LEU A 16 7.67 -9.75 4.73
C LEU A 16 9.04 -9.30 4.24
N MET A 17 9.72 -10.14 3.44
CA MET A 17 11.00 -9.76 2.82
C MET A 17 10.82 -8.57 1.87
N GLY A 18 9.80 -8.61 1.00
CA GLY A 18 9.48 -7.50 0.11
C GLY A 18 9.11 -6.23 0.87
N LEU A 19 8.33 -6.35 1.95
CA LEU A 19 8.00 -5.23 2.83
C LEU A 19 9.25 -4.61 3.46
N GLY A 20 10.18 -5.45 3.93
CA GLY A 20 11.46 -4.99 4.49
C GLY A 20 12.27 -4.15 3.49
N GLU A 21 12.35 -4.61 2.24
CA GLU A 21 13.07 -3.90 1.17
C GLU A 21 12.44 -2.53 0.85
N VAL A 22 11.11 -2.49 0.76
CA VAL A 22 10.36 -1.25 0.54
C VAL A 22 10.57 -0.28 1.71
N LEU A 23 10.49 -0.77 2.95
CA LEU A 23 10.72 0.06 4.13
C LEU A 23 12.15 0.57 4.20
N ALA A 24 13.15 -0.22 3.78
CA ALA A 24 14.54 0.22 3.72
C ALA A 24 14.72 1.38 2.73
N HIS A 25 14.09 1.31 1.56
CA HIS A 25 14.09 2.40 0.58
C HIS A 25 13.39 3.65 1.13
N LEU A 26 12.24 3.49 1.78
CA LEU A 26 11.48 4.59 2.37
C LEU A 26 12.19 5.22 3.58
N ALA A 27 13.00 4.46 4.33
CA ALA A 27 13.75 4.95 5.47
C ALA A 27 14.86 5.95 5.05
N GLY A 28 15.37 5.87 3.82
CA GLY A 28 16.33 6.83 3.28
C GLY A 28 15.74 8.19 2.90
N VAL A 29 14.41 8.32 2.91
CA VAL A 29 13.71 9.55 2.52
C VAL A 29 13.64 10.51 3.71
N ASN A 30 13.97 11.79 3.49
CA ASN A 30 13.78 12.84 4.49
C ASN A 30 12.29 13.24 4.59
N TRP A 31 11.52 12.44 5.34
CA TRP A 31 10.09 12.66 5.50
C TRP A 31 9.74 14.00 6.11
N HIS A 32 10.56 14.56 7.00
CA HIS A 32 10.27 15.84 7.61
C HIS A 32 10.33 17.00 6.60
N GLN A 33 11.14 16.86 5.54
CA GLN A 33 11.18 17.82 4.44
C GLN A 33 9.95 17.71 3.52
N ILE A 34 9.45 16.49 3.28
CA ILE A 34 8.35 16.22 2.33
C ILE A 34 6.98 16.36 3.01
N LEU A 35 6.88 15.85 4.23
CA LEU A 35 5.73 15.84 5.11
C LEU A 35 6.13 16.42 6.48
N PRO A 36 6.19 17.76 6.59
CA PRO A 36 6.42 18.42 7.86
C PRO A 36 5.42 17.98 8.95
N ASP A 37 5.86 18.08 10.19
CA ASP A 37 5.04 17.73 11.34
C ASP A 37 3.75 18.57 11.36
N GLY A 38 2.63 17.94 11.69
CA GLY A 38 1.32 18.59 11.76
C GLY A 38 0.48 18.55 10.48
N ILE A 39 1.07 18.31 9.29
CA ILE A 39 0.28 18.14 8.05
C ILE A 39 0.10 16.68 7.63
N ALA A 40 0.85 15.75 8.23
CA ALA A 40 0.80 14.33 7.86
C ALA A 40 -0.61 13.74 7.93
N GLY A 41 -1.36 14.04 9.00
CA GLY A 41 -2.75 13.58 9.14
C GLY A 41 -3.67 14.13 8.06
N LEU A 42 -3.52 15.41 7.68
CA LEU A 42 -4.28 16.02 6.59
C LEU A 42 -3.96 15.39 5.24
N VAL A 43 -2.69 15.08 4.97
CA VAL A 43 -2.29 14.38 3.74
C VAL A 43 -2.92 12.99 3.68
N VAL A 44 -2.88 12.24 4.78
CA VAL A 44 -3.50 10.90 4.85
C VAL A 44 -5.02 10.98 4.59
N VAL A 45 -5.71 11.94 5.20
CA VAL A 45 -7.13 12.16 4.95
C VAL A 45 -7.39 12.55 3.48
N GLY A 46 -6.58 13.45 2.92
CA GLY A 46 -6.68 13.87 1.53
C GLY A 46 -6.48 12.72 0.54
N LEU A 47 -5.49 11.87 0.77
CA LEU A 47 -5.25 10.65 -0.02
C LEU A 47 -6.43 9.67 0.09
N GLY A 48 -6.97 9.49 1.31
CA GLY A 48 -8.14 8.65 1.54
C GLY A 48 -9.38 9.16 0.80
N ALA A 49 -9.63 10.47 0.84
CA ALA A 49 -10.72 11.12 0.13
C ALA A 49 -10.55 11.01 -1.39
N ALA A 50 -9.35 11.28 -1.91
CA ALA A 50 -9.03 11.11 -3.33
C ALA A 50 -9.25 9.66 -3.79
N ASN A 51 -8.80 8.68 -3.00
CA ASN A 51 -9.03 7.27 -3.28
C ASN A 51 -10.53 6.91 -3.27
N LEU A 52 -11.31 7.45 -2.34
CA LEU A 52 -12.76 7.24 -2.31
C LEU A 52 -13.41 7.81 -3.58
N VAL A 53 -13.03 9.02 -3.98
CA VAL A 53 -13.53 9.67 -5.21
C VAL A 53 -13.17 8.83 -6.44
N LEU A 54 -11.90 8.43 -6.57
CA LEU A 54 -11.44 7.58 -7.66
C LEU A 54 -12.25 6.28 -7.73
N ARG A 55 -12.50 5.64 -6.58
CA ARG A 55 -13.30 4.41 -6.51
C ARG A 55 -14.75 4.60 -6.95
N HIS A 56 -15.32 5.79 -6.79
CA HIS A 56 -16.68 6.10 -7.28
C HIS A 56 -16.70 6.51 -8.76
N MET A 57 -15.59 7.04 -9.28
CA MET A 57 -15.46 7.42 -10.69
C MET A 57 -15.07 6.24 -11.59
N THR A 58 -14.39 5.23 -11.04
CA THR A 58 -14.02 4.02 -11.79
C THR A 58 -15.10 2.95 -11.65
N ASP A 59 -15.95 2.83 -12.66
CA ASP A 59 -16.88 1.70 -12.78
C ASP A 59 -16.13 0.41 -13.12
N SER A 60 -15.93 -0.43 -12.10
CA SER A 60 -15.25 -1.73 -12.16
C SER A 60 -13.74 -1.66 -12.48
N PRO A 61 -12.94 -2.66 -12.04
CA PRO A 61 -11.53 -2.70 -12.37
C PRO A 61 -11.34 -2.70 -13.89
N ALA A 62 -10.46 -1.84 -14.38
CA ALA A 62 -10.01 -1.87 -15.77
C ALA A 62 -9.40 -3.27 -16.06
N GLY A 63 -10.21 -4.18 -16.58
CA GLY A 63 -9.83 -5.58 -16.83
C GLY A 63 -10.92 -6.63 -16.62
N TRP A 64 -12.07 -6.30 -16.00
CA TRP A 64 -13.14 -7.28 -15.71
C TRP A 64 -14.28 -7.27 -16.75
N ARG A 65 -14.11 -6.52 -17.84
CA ARG A 65 -15.02 -6.50 -18.99
C ARG A 65 -14.40 -7.29 -20.16
N HIS A 66 -14.22 -8.59 -20.00
CA HIS A 66 -14.00 -9.52 -21.11
C HIS A 66 -14.56 -10.89 -20.75
#